data_AF-X1BWB4-F1
#
_entry.id   AF-X1BWB4-F1
#
_cell.length_a   1.000
_cell.length_b   1.000
_cell.length_c   1.000
_cell.angle_alpha   90.00
_cell.angle_beta   90.00
_cell.angle_gamma   90.00
#
_symmetry.space_group_name_H-M   'P 1'
#
loop_
_entity.id
_entity.type
_entity.pdbx_description
1 polymer ?
#
loop_
_entity_poly.entity_id
_entity_poly.type
_entity_poly.pdbx_seq_one_letter_code
_entity_poly.pdbx_strand_id
1 'polypeptide(L)'
;MIEYIDGVVTTTSEESIEMAKRLAREEGIFCGISSGCNVVAAIKLAKKYPNVKKIVTMINDNGQRYFSTPLCGVGKEFEVEEREHPLDKDQLELLKKHPLIIIE
;
A
#
# COMPACT_ATOMS: atom_id res chain seq x y z
N MET A 1 5.71 -18.45 -1.27
CA MET A 1 5.55 -16.98 -1.43
C MET A 1 5.54 -16.28 -0.08
N ILE A 2 4.69 -16.70 0.87
CA ILE A 2 4.66 -16.11 2.21
C ILE A 2 5.98 -16.26 2.99
N GLU A 3 6.77 -17.28 2.68
CA GLU A 3 8.10 -17.50 3.25
C GLU A 3 9.10 -16.37 2.95
N TYR A 4 8.81 -15.53 1.96
CA TYR A 4 9.61 -14.35 1.62
C TYR A 4 9.02 -13.04 2.16
N ILE A 5 7.97 -13.13 3.00
CA ILE A 5 7.24 -11.98 3.51
C ILE A 5 7.37 -11.99 5.04
N ASP A 6 8.02 -10.97 5.59
CA ASP A 6 8.16 -10.81 7.04
C ASP A 6 6.91 -10.19 7.70
N GLY A 7 6.10 -9.47 6.91
CA GLY A 7 4.97 -8.73 7.44
C GLY A 7 4.13 -7.99 6.41
N VAL A 8 3.10 -7.32 6.92
CA VAL A 8 2.14 -6.52 6.17
C VAL A 8 2.08 -5.14 6.79
N VAL A 9 2.14 -4.11 5.94
CA VAL A 9 1.88 -2.72 6.33
C VAL A 9 0.59 -2.30 5.67
N THR A 10 -0.41 -1.90 6.46
CA THR A 10 -1.69 -1.43 5.94
C THR A 10 -1.68 0.09 5.81
N THR A 11 -2.44 0.58 4.84
CA THR A 11 -2.60 2.00 4.55
C THR A 11 -4.01 2.24 4.09
N THR A 12 -4.59 3.39 4.43
CA THR A 12 -5.91 3.74 3.87
C THR A 12 -5.78 4.27 2.44
N SER A 13 -6.90 4.26 1.72
CA SER A 13 -7.00 4.86 0.39
C SER A 13 -6.68 6.35 0.43
N GLU A 14 -7.14 7.06 1.46
CA GLU A 14 -6.92 8.49 1.68
C GLU A 14 -5.42 8.79 1.87
N GLU A 15 -4.73 8.03 2.74
CA GLU A 15 -3.28 8.17 2.94
C GLU A 15 -2.51 7.98 1.62
N SER A 16 -2.91 6.96 0.85
CA SER A 16 -2.26 6.59 -0.40
C SER A 16 -2.44 7.66 -1.48
N ILE A 17 -3.66 8.18 -1.62
CA ILE A 17 -3.99 9.25 -2.57
C ILE A 17 -3.25 10.54 -2.20
N GLU A 18 -3.25 10.91 -0.92
CA GLU A 18 -2.58 12.13 -0.46
C GLU A 18 -1.07 12.02 -0.67
N MET A 19 -0.47 10.87 -0.37
CA MET A 19 0.96 10.66 -0.61
C MET A 19 1.32 10.73 -2.10
N ALA A 20 0.50 10.14 -2.99
CA ALA A 20 0.73 10.26 -4.43
C ALA A 20 0.67 11.72 -4.92
N LYS A 21 -0.23 12.55 -4.36
CA LYS A 21 -0.27 13.99 -4.65
C LYS A 21 0.96 14.72 -4.15
N ARG A 22 1.44 14.39 -2.94
CA ARG A 22 2.66 14.95 -2.36
C ARG A 22 3.90 14.59 -3.17
N LEU A 23 4.06 13.33 -3.58
CA LEU A 23 5.16 12.89 -4.45
C LEU A 23 5.23 13.70 -5.75
N ALA A 24 4.08 14.01 -6.36
CA ALA A 24 4.05 14.84 -7.56
C ALA A 24 4.44 16.30 -7.30
N ARG A 25 4.01 16.88 -6.17
CA ARG A 25 4.21 18.30 -5.83
C ARG A 25 5.57 18.60 -5.20
N GLU A 26 6.05 17.71 -4.34
CA GLU A 26 7.23 17.90 -3.49
C GLU A 26 8.49 17.28 -4.15
N GLU A 27 8.34 16.14 -4.83
CA GLU A 27 9.47 15.35 -5.35
C GLU A 27 9.50 15.27 -6.89
N GLY A 28 8.48 15.80 -7.58
CA GLY A 28 8.36 15.72 -9.04
C GLY A 28 8.06 14.31 -9.58
N ILE A 29 7.61 13.39 -8.71
CA ILE A 29 7.28 12.02 -9.08
C ILE A 29 5.77 11.90 -9.27
N PHE A 30 5.30 12.00 -10.52
CA PHE A 30 3.88 11.84 -10.83
C PHE A 30 3.53 10.36 -11.07
N CYS A 31 2.99 9.71 -10.04
CA CYS A 31 2.69 8.27 -9.99
C CYS A 31 1.23 7.95 -9.61
N GLY A 32 0.86 6.67 -9.69
CA GLY A 32 -0.46 6.18 -9.26
C GLY A 32 -0.63 5.98 -7.74
N ILE A 33 -1.85 5.61 -7.34
CA ILE A 33 -2.28 5.46 -5.93
C ILE A 33 -1.49 4.36 -5.20
N SER A 34 -1.23 3.21 -5.84
CA SER A 34 -0.44 2.13 -5.25
C SER A 34 1.01 2.53 -4.95
N SER A 35 1.58 3.44 -5.74
CA SER A 35 2.90 4.00 -5.45
C SER A 35 2.88 4.90 -4.21
N GLY A 36 1.79 5.67 -4.03
CA GLY A 36 1.55 6.42 -2.79
C GLY A 36 1.43 5.50 -1.56
N CYS A 37 0.66 4.42 -1.67
CA CYS A 37 0.55 3.37 -0.65
C CYS A 37 1.94 2.81 -0.25
N ASN A 38 2.76 2.46 -1.23
CA ASN A 38 4.12 1.96 -1.03
C ASN A 38 5.04 2.93 -0.27
N VAL A 39 4.91 4.24 -0.53
CA VAL A 39 5.69 5.27 0.18
C VAL A 39 5.15 5.52 1.59
N VAL A 40 3.83 5.54 1.77
CA VAL A 40 3.23 5.60 3.12
C VAL A 40 3.68 4.41 3.96
N ALA A 41 3.62 3.20 3.40
CA ALA A 41 4.05 1.98 4.06
C ALA A 41 5.54 2.05 4.46
N ALA A 42 6.41 2.54 3.57
CA ALA A 42 7.82 2.76 3.89
C ALA A 42 8.02 3.76 5.03
N ILE A 43 7.25 4.86 5.06
CA ILE A 43 7.30 5.85 6.14
C ILE A 43 6.81 5.25 7.47
N LYS A 44 5.71 4.48 7.47
CA LYS A 44 5.21 3.79 8.66
C LYS A 44 6.23 2.78 9.19
N LEU A 45 6.87 2.02 8.30
CA LEU A 45 7.93 1.08 8.65
C LEU A 45 9.14 1.79 9.27
N ALA A 46 9.59 2.90 8.67
CA ALA A 46 10.69 3.72 9.21
C ALA A 46 10.38 4.27 10.61
N LYS A 47 9.14 4.73 10.84
CA LYS A 47 8.69 5.21 12.15
C LYS A 47 8.68 4.09 13.19
N LYS A 48 8.22 2.89 12.82
CA LYS A 48 8.19 1.73 13.73
C LYS A 48 9.59 1.22 14.06
N TYR A 49 10.50 1.25 13.08
CA TYR A 49 11.87 0.75 13.23
C TYR A 49 12.90 1.85 12.92
N PRO A 50 13.15 2.77 13.86
CA PRO A 50 14.03 3.92 13.63
C PRO A 50 15.51 3.54 13.34
N ASN A 51 15.90 2.30 13.65
CA ASN A 51 17.24 1.78 13.34
C ASN A 51 17.41 1.39 11.86
N VAL A 52 16.32 1.29 11.09
CA VAL A 52 16.37 0.99 9.66
C VAL A 52 16.87 2.23 8.91
N LYS A 53 18.09 2.14 8.38
CA LYS A 53 18.77 3.28 7.73
C LYS A 53 18.31 3.53 6.30
N LYS A 54 17.76 2.52 5.62
CA LYS A 54 17.38 2.59 4.21
C LYS A 54 16.23 1.64 3.94
N ILE A 55 15.20 2.15 3.29
CA ILE A 55 14.06 1.38 2.78
C ILE A 55 14.00 1.64 1.27
N VAL A 56 13.86 0.57 0.50
CA VAL A 56 13.61 0.65 -0.94
C VAL A 56 12.14 0.28 -1.16
N THR A 57 11.44 1.08 -1.95
CA THR A 57 10.04 0.84 -2.30
C THR A 57 9.83 1.06 -3.79
N MET A 58 8.69 0.59 -4.32
CA MET A 58 8.40 0.62 -5.75
C MET A 58 7.47 1.77 -6.11
N ILE A 59 7.77 2.41 -7.24
CA ILE A 59 6.83 3.27 -7.97
C ILE A 59 6.33 2.46 -9.16
N ASN A 60 5.08 2.03 -9.10
CA ASN A 60 4.52 0.99 -9.96
C ASN A 60 4.21 1.49 -11.38
N ASP A 61 3.70 2.71 -11.50
CA ASP A 61 3.24 3.32 -12.75
C ASP A 61 3.24 4.85 -12.72
N ASN A 62 2.92 5.46 -13.86
CA ASN A 62 2.81 6.90 -14.01
C ASN A 62 1.40 7.42 -13.66
N GLY A 63 1.32 8.67 -13.18
CA GLY A 63 0.07 9.30 -12.77
C GLY A 63 -0.87 9.65 -13.92
N GLN A 64 -0.42 9.65 -15.18
CA GLN A 64 -1.22 10.04 -16.34
C GLN A 64 -2.45 9.14 -16.55
N ARG A 65 -2.38 7.90 -16.07
CA ARG A 65 -3.50 6.94 -16.10
C ARG A 65 -4.63 7.28 -15.14
N TYR A 66 -4.44 8.24 -14.23
CA TYR A 66 -5.30 8.48 -13.08
C TYR A 66 -6.15 9.76 -13.19
N PHE A 67 -6.16 10.44 -14.35
CA PHE A 67 -6.93 11.68 -14.55
C PHE A 67 -8.44 11.52 -14.31
N SER A 68 -9.00 10.33 -14.51
CA SER A 68 -10.41 10.02 -14.28
C SER A 68 -10.69 9.31 -12.94
N THR A 69 -9.79 9.41 -11.97
CA THR A 69 -9.87 8.72 -10.68
C THR A 69 -9.81 9.74 -9.52
N PRO A 70 -10.12 9.36 -8.26
CA PRO A 70 -10.00 10.26 -7.10
C PRO A 70 -8.63 10.95 -6.93
N LEU A 71 -7.57 10.42 -7.55
CA LEU A 71 -6.23 11.02 -7.47
C LEU A 71 -6.16 12.40 -8.14
N CYS A 72 -6.80 12.57 -9.29
CA CYS A 72 -6.73 13.79 -10.11
C CYS A 72 -8.10 14.35 -10.54
N GLY A 73 -9.14 13.52 -10.50
CA GLY A 73 -10.48 13.84 -10.95
C GLY A 73 -11.53 13.52 -9.90
N VAL A 74 -12.77 13.32 -10.34
CA VAL A 74 -13.89 13.02 -9.46
C VAL A 74 -13.88 11.54 -9.11
N GLY A 75 -14.00 11.23 -7.82
CA GLY A 75 -14.18 9.85 -7.37
C GLY A 75 -15.52 9.31 -7.85
N LYS A 76 -15.53 8.08 -8.34
CA LYS A 76 -16.78 7.37 -8.63
C LYS A 76 -17.22 6.66 -7.36
N GLU A 77 -18.45 6.87 -6.96
CA GLU A 77 -19.09 6.04 -5.94
C GLU A 77 -19.47 4.71 -6.57
N PHE A 78 -19.08 3.63 -5.91
CA PHE A 78 -19.44 2.28 -6.28
C PHE A 78 -19.96 1.57 -5.04
N GLU A 79 -21.03 0.80 -5.19
CA GLU A 79 -21.38 -0.21 -4.21
C GLU A 79 -20.43 -1.39 -4.39
N VAL A 80 -19.51 -1.56 -3.44
CA VAL A 80 -18.66 -2.75 -3.38
C VAL A 80 -19.45 -3.79 -2.61
N GLU A 81 -19.88 -4.84 -3.30
CA GLU A 81 -20.52 -5.99 -2.65
C GLU A 81 -19.55 -6.60 -1.63
N GLU A 82 -20.01 -6.81 -0.39
CA GLU A 82 -19.27 -7.63 0.55
C GLU A 82 -19.22 -9.07 0.03
N ARG A 83 -17.99 -9.57 -0.14
CA ARG A 83 -17.73 -10.94 -0.57
C ARG A 83 -16.87 -11.61 0.47
N GLU A 84 -17.22 -12.84 0.81
CA GLU A 84 -16.37 -13.65 1.66
C GLU A 84 -15.10 -14.04 0.90
N HIS A 85 -13.96 -13.88 1.56
CA HIS A 85 -12.66 -14.35 1.09
C HIS A 85 -12.12 -15.38 2.10
N PRO A 86 -12.75 -16.56 2.21
CA PRO A 86 -12.33 -17.56 3.18
C PRO A 86 -10.94 -18.09 2.82
N LEU A 87 -10.09 -18.24 3.82
CA LEU A 87 -8.83 -18.95 3.69
C LEU A 87 -9.08 -20.45 3.83
N ASP A 88 -8.46 -21.25 2.96
CA ASP A 88 -8.48 -22.70 3.09
C ASP A 88 -7.63 -23.16 4.30
N LYS A 89 -7.76 -24.45 4.65
CA LYS A 89 -7.06 -25.02 5.81
C LYS A 89 -5.54 -24.95 5.67
N ASP A 90 -5.03 -25.15 4.47
CA ASP A 90 -3.59 -25.18 4.20
C ASP A 90 -3.00 -23.78 4.32
N GLN A 91 -3.72 -22.76 3.85
CA GLN A 91 -3.39 -21.33 4.02
C GLN A 91 -3.36 -20.93 5.50
N LEU A 92 -4.35 -21.37 6.27
CA LEU A 92 -4.40 -21.10 7.72
C LEU A 92 -3.25 -21.78 8.47
N GLU A 93 -2.91 -23.02 8.13
CA GLU A 93 -1.75 -23.71 8.71
C GLU A 93 -0.42 -23.04 8.33
N LEU A 94 -0.31 -22.56 7.09
CA LEU A 94 0.86 -21.84 6.62
C LEU A 94 1.04 -20.52 7.38
N LEU A 95 -0.04 -19.75 7.58
CA LEU A 95 -0.01 -18.52 8.39
C LEU A 95 0.39 -18.77 9.85
N LYS A 96 -0.03 -19.89 10.44
CA LYS A 96 0.38 -20.28 11.79
C LYS A 96 1.87 -20.59 11.89
N LYS A 97 2.48 -21.10 10.82
CA LYS A 97 3.91 -21.43 10.74
C LYS A 97 4.78 -20.19 10.45
N HIS A 98 4.20 -19.15 9.86
CA HIS A 98 4.90 -17.91 9.48
C HIS A 98 4.23 -16.68 10.12
N PRO A 99 4.56 -16.35 11.38
CA PRO A 99 3.96 -15.21 12.06
C PRO A 99 4.37 -13.90 11.39
N LEU A 100 3.41 -13.25 10.72
CA LEU A 100 3.62 -11.98 10.02
C LEU A 100 3.55 -10.79 10.98
N ILE A 101 4.47 -9.84 10.82
CA ILE A 101 4.42 -8.55 11.52
C ILE A 101 3.34 -7.69 10.87
N ILE A 102 2.40 -7.17 11.65
CA ILE A 102 1.40 -6.20 11.16
C ILE A 102 1.76 -4.77 11.62
N ILE A 103 1.68 -3.82 10.69
CA ILE A 103 1.84 -2.39 10.93
C ILE A 103 0.62 -1.68 10.35
N GLU A 104 -0.08 -0.91 11.17
CA GLU A 104 -1.26 -0.13 10.77
C GLU A 104 -0.94 1.34 10.50
#